data_AF-A0A3D5GR71-F1
#
_entry.id   AF-A0A3D5GR71-F1
#
_cell.length_a   1.000
_cell.length_b   1.000
_cell.length_c   1.000
_cell.angle_alpha   90.00
_cell.angle_beta   90.00
_cell.angle_gamma   90.00
#
_symmetry.space_group_name_H-M   'P 1'
#
loop_
_entity.id
_entity.type
_entity.pdbx_description
1 polymer ?
#
loop_
_entity_poly.entity_id
_entity_poly.type
_entity_poly.pdbx_seq_one_letter_code
_entity_poly.pdbx_strand_id
1 'polypeptide(L)' 'TMTSTGHLPKFEDDAYHLERDNLWAIPTAEVPLTSLARDEVLHEADLPMKLMAHTSCFRREAGSAGRDTRGLLRIHEFDK' A
#
# COMPACT_ATOMS: atom_id res chain seq x y z
N THR A 1 -6.88 5.24 2.43
CA THR A 1 -6.97 5.15 0.97
C THR A 1 -5.63 5.53 0.42
N MET A 2 -5.30 5.08 -0.80
CA MET A 2 -4.02 5.39 -1.45
C MET A 2 -3.72 6.90 -1.50
N THR A 3 -4.75 7.75 -1.60
CA THR A 3 -4.60 9.21 -1.55
C THR A 3 -4.31 9.72 -0.15
N SER A 4 -5.00 9.23 0.88
CA SER A 4 -4.83 9.66 2.28
C SER A 4 -3.41 9.40 2.80
N THR A 5 -2.80 8.30 2.37
CA THR A 5 -1.43 7.92 2.72
C THR A 5 -0.37 8.53 1.79
N GLY A 6 -0.78 9.40 0.85
CA GLY A 6 0.14 10.08 -0.07
C GLY A 6 0.75 9.21 -1.17
N HIS A 7 0.26 7.99 -1.35
CA HIS A 7 0.71 7.11 -2.44
C HIS A 7 0.23 7.62 -3.80
N LEU A 8 -1.02 8.06 -3.88
CA LEU A 8 -1.54 8.74 -5.07
C LEU A 8 -1.60 10.25 -4.85
N PRO A 9 -1.34 11.06 -5.91
CA PRO A 9 -1.04 10.64 -7.29
C PRO A 9 0.45 10.33 -7.55
N LYS A 10 1.34 10.58 -6.57
CA LYS A 10 2.80 10.58 -6.77
C LYS A 10 3.38 9.27 -7.30
N PHE A 11 2.85 8.12 -6.86
CA PHE A 11 3.34 6.78 -7.20
C PHE A 11 2.35 6.00 -8.06
N GLU A 12 1.54 6.70 -8.86
CA GLU A 12 0.55 6.09 -9.75
C GLU A 12 1.19 5.10 -10.74
N ASP A 13 2.30 5.49 -11.36
CA ASP A 13 3.05 4.65 -12.31
C ASP A 13 3.60 3.37 -11.67
N ASP A 14 3.77 3.35 -10.35
CA ASP A 14 4.31 2.22 -9.61
C ASP A 14 3.21 1.33 -8.96
N ALA A 15 1.94 1.71 -9.11
CA ALA A 15 0.80 1.03 -8.52
C ALA A 15 -0.03 0.27 -9.56
N TYR A 16 -0.60 -0.88 -9.17
CA TYR A 16 -1.55 -1.61 -10.03
C TYR A 16 -2.96 -1.06 -9.87
N HIS A 17 -3.54 -0.52 -10.96
CA HIS A 17 -4.94 -0.11 -11.06
C HIS A 17 -5.76 -1.21 -11.72
N LEU A 18 -6.84 -1.63 -11.05
CA LEU A 18 -7.85 -2.52 -11.57
C LEU A 18 -8.96 -1.65 -12.17
N GLU A 19 -8.76 -1.20 -13.41
CA GLU A 19 -9.59 -0.21 -14.09
C GLU A 19 -11.09 -0.52 -14.07
N ARG A 20 -11.46 -1.79 -14.29
CA ARG A 20 -12.87 -2.24 -14.32
C ARG A 20 -13.61 -1.90 -13.03
N ASP A 21 -12.93 -2.07 -11.90
CA ASP A 21 -13.53 -1.95 -10.56
C ASP A 21 -13.13 -0.63 -9.89
N ASN A 22 -12.28 0.16 -10.55
CA ASN A 22 -11.65 1.37 -10.04
C ASN A 22 -10.98 1.17 -8.66
N LEU A 23 -10.27 0.06 -8.50
CA LEU A 23 -9.55 -0.30 -7.29
C LEU A 23 -8.04 -0.30 -7.52
N TRP A 24 -7.28 -0.10 -6.47
CA TRP A 24 -5.81 -0.10 -6.51
C TRP A 24 -5.28 -1.22 -5.62
N ALA A 25 -4.35 -2.03 -6.14
CA ALA A 25 -3.66 -3.01 -5.33
C ALA A 25 -2.68 -2.30 -4.38
N ILE A 26 -2.69 -2.67 -3.10
CA ILE A 26 -1.94 -1.96 -2.06
C ILE A 26 -0.44 -2.28 -2.15
N PRO A 27 0.45 -1.27 -2.01
CA PRO A 27 1.89 -1.48 -1.98
C PRO A 27 2.43 -1.79 -0.57
N THR A 28 1.56 -1.74 0.45
CA THR A 28 1.85 -1.97 1.88
C THR A 28 0.54 -2.01 2.70
N ALA A 29 0.51 -2.77 3.80
CA ALA A 29 -0.60 -2.82 4.76
C ALA A 29 -0.97 -1.47 5.39
N GLU A 30 -0.04 -0.49 5.38
CA GLU A 30 -0.25 0.86 5.90
C GLU A 30 -1.47 1.55 5.24
N VAL A 31 -1.69 1.34 3.94
CA VAL A 31 -2.77 2.00 3.19
C VAL A 31 -4.16 1.72 3.75
N PRO A 32 -4.55 0.45 3.96
CA PRO A 32 -5.81 0.14 4.64
C PRO A 32 -5.76 0.44 6.14
N LEU A 33 -4.67 0.10 6.84
CA LEU A 33 -4.59 0.25 8.29
C LEU A 33 -4.77 1.70 8.76
N THR A 34 -4.05 2.64 8.15
CA THR A 34 -4.14 4.07 8.49
C THR A 34 -5.52 4.65 8.18
N SER A 35 -6.33 3.95 7.39
CA SER A 35 -7.67 4.41 7.00
C SER A 35 -8.81 3.69 7.71
N LEU A 36 -8.51 2.79 8.64
CA LEU A 36 -9.53 2.09 9.41
C LEU A 36 -10.41 3.06 10.20
N ALA A 37 -9.81 4.05 10.85
CA ALA A 37 -10.51 5.07 11.62
C ALA A 37 -10.79 6.34 10.78
N ARG A 38 -10.92 6.21 9.45
CA ARG A 38 -11.19 7.35 8.59
C ARG A 38 -12.58 7.91 8.90
N ASP A 39 -12.65 9.23 9.04
CA ASP A 39 -13.90 9.95 9.34
C ASP A 39 -14.48 9.61 10.73
N GLU A 40 -13.64 9.09 11.65
CA GLU A 40 -13.99 8.81 13.04
C GLU A 40 -13.24 9.75 14.01
N VAL A 41 -13.86 10.02 15.17
CA VAL A 41 -13.21 10.70 16.30
C VAL A 41 -12.91 9.65 17.36
N LEU A 42 -11.64 9.31 17.52
CA LEU A 42 -11.20 8.31 18.50
C LEU A 42 -11.30 8.85 19.92
N HIS A 43 -11.65 7.98 20.87
CA HIS A 43 -11.56 8.32 22.29
C HIS A 43 -10.12 8.25 22.75
N GLU A 44 -9.73 9.15 23.66
CA GLU A 44 -8.37 9.18 24.23
C GLU A 44 -8.01 7.86 24.91
N ALA A 45 -8.99 7.18 25.52
CA ALA A 45 -8.81 5.88 26.16
C ALA A 45 -8.43 4.74 25.18
N ASP A 46 -8.72 4.90 23.88
CA ASP A 46 -8.36 3.93 22.84
C ASP A 46 -6.93 4.12 22.32
N LEU A 47 -6.23 5.17 22.78
CA LEU A 47 -4.87 5.51 22.35
C LEU A 47 -3.80 4.98 23.33
N PRO A 48 -2.63 4.53 22.83
CA PRO A 48 -2.27 4.43 21.41
C PRO A 48 -2.87 3.18 20.75
N MET A 49 -3.43 3.34 19.55
CA MET A 49 -3.80 2.20 18.71
C MET A 49 -2.54 1.53 18.16
N LYS A 50 -2.36 0.23 18.47
CA LYS A 50 -1.26 -0.59 17.96
C LYS A 50 -1.84 -1.68 17.07
N LEU A 51 -1.59 -1.56 15.78
CA LEU A 51 -2.11 -2.46 14.76
C LEU A 51 -0.95 -3.21 14.10
N MET A 52 -1.19 -4.48 13.78
CA MET A 52 -0.29 -5.33 13.00
C MET A 52 -1.13 -6.06 11.96
N ALA A 53 -0.65 -6.10 10.73
CA ALA A 53 -1.27 -6.87 9.65
C ALA A 53 -0.18 -7.51 8.80
N HIS A 54 -0.54 -8.64 8.21
CA HIS A 54 0.23 -9.31 7.17
C HIS A 54 -0.56 -9.23 5.88
N THR A 55 0.04 -8.73 4.82
CA THR A 55 -0.62 -8.54 3.52
C THR A 55 0.32 -8.88 2.37
N SER A 56 -0.23 -9.48 1.32
CA SER A 56 0.42 -9.51 0.02
C SER A 56 0.40 -8.09 -0.57
N CYS A 57 1.57 -7.61 -0.95
CA CYS A 57 1.83 -6.24 -1.39
C CYS A 57 2.26 -6.23 -2.86
N PHE A 58 1.80 -5.23 -3.61
CA PHE A 58 1.98 -5.17 -5.06
C PHE A 58 2.69 -3.88 -5.50
N ARG A 59 3.74 -3.99 -6.32
CA ARG A 59 4.48 -2.87 -6.90
C ARG A 59 4.87 -3.14 -8.35
N ARG A 60 4.67 -2.18 -9.25
CA ARG A 60 5.02 -2.33 -10.68
C ARG A 60 6.51 -2.26 -10.93
N GLU A 61 7.27 -1.68 -10.00
CA GLU A 61 8.71 -1.52 -10.09
C GLU A 61 9.15 -0.77 -11.36
N ALA A 62 8.31 0.18 -11.81
CA ALA A 62 8.38 0.82 -13.12
C ALA A 62 9.69 1.59 -13.36
N GLY A 63 10.34 2.07 -12.30
CA GLY A 63 11.62 2.78 -12.36
C GLY A 63 12.89 1.91 -12.25
N SER A 64 12.75 0.59 -12.15
CA SER A 64 13.87 -0.30 -11.79
C SER A 64 14.37 -1.21 -12.92
N ALA A 65 13.90 -0.97 -14.16
CA ALA A 65 14.24 -1.78 -15.32
C ALA A 65 15.77 -2.02 -15.43
N GLY A 66 16.18 -3.29 -15.38
CA GLY A 66 17.58 -3.71 -15.48
C GLY A 66 18.36 -3.81 -14.17
N ARG A 67 17.76 -3.49 -13.02
CA ARG A 67 18.39 -3.61 -11.69
C ARG A 67 17.76 -4.75 -10.89
N ASP A 68 18.58 -5.62 -10.31
CA ASP A 68 18.16 -6.74 -9.43
C ASP A 68 17.08 -7.66 -10.06
N THR A 69 17.15 -7.87 -11.37
CA THR A 69 16.11 -8.55 -12.18
C THR A 69 16.03 -10.07 -11.96
N ARG A 70 16.88 -10.64 -11.11
CA ARG A 70 16.91 -12.07 -10.79
C ARG A 70 17.02 -12.27 -9.29
N GLY A 71 16.25 -13.21 -8.76
CA GLY A 71 16.21 -13.52 -7.33
C GLY A 71 14.96 -12.96 -6.65
N LEU A 72 15.03 -12.79 -5.34
CA LEU A 72 13.89 -12.41 -4.49
C LEU A 72 14.00 -10.98 -3.92
N LEU A 73 15.03 -10.24 -4.31
CA LEU A 73 15.28 -8.90 -3.77
C LEU A 73 14.25 -7.87 -4.25
N ARG A 74 13.78 -8.01 -5.49
CA ARG A 74 12.80 -7.12 -6.12
C ARG A 74 11.83 -7.95 -6.96
N ILE A 75 10.59 -8.03 -6.50
CA ILE A 75 9.51 -8.78 -7.13
C ILE A 75 8.22 -7.96 -7.06
N HIS A 76 7.29 -8.23 -7.97
CA HIS A 76 6.05 -7.45 -8.10
C HIS A 76 5.05 -7.72 -6.99
N GLU A 77 5.08 -8.93 -6.41
CA GLU A 77 4.23 -9.37 -5.31
C GLU A 77 5.12 -9.93 -4.20
N PHE A 78 4.91 -9.47 -2.97
CA PHE A 78 5.66 -9.92 -1.81
C PHE A 78 4.82 -9.80 -0.54
N ASP A 79 5.14 -10.62 0.45
CA ASP A 79 4.48 -10.57 1.76
C ASP A 79 5.17 -9.58 2.69
N LYS A 80 4.37 -8.81 3.42
CA LYS A 80 4.83 -7.85 4.43
C LYS A 80 3.80 -7.67 5.55
#